data_AF-A0A831LWJ9-F1
#
_entry.id   AF-A0A831LWJ9-F1
#
_cell.length_a   1.000
_cell.length_b   1.000
_cell.length_c   1.000
_cell.angle_alpha   90.00
_cell.angle_beta   90.00
_cell.angle_gamma   90.00
#
_symmetry.space_group_name_H-M   'P 1'
#
loop_
_entity.id
_entity.type
_entity.pdbx_description
1 polymer ?
#
loop_
_entity_poly.entity_id
_entity_poly.type
_entity_poly.pdbx_seq_one_letter_code
_entity_poly.pdbx_strand_id
1 'polypeptide(L)'
;LPKEEIDLLVNDPGNDYNKNDITALITTLGSQMKDFPNLRTIHAGGILISEKPITCYTALDLPPKGFPTTHWDMYIAEEMGFEKLDILSQRGIGHIKEAVEIISKNRGEEVDIHRVDKFFEDEKVKQQLKTGETNGCFYIESPAMRGLLKKLKCSDYTTLVAASSIIRPGVAKSGMMKEYIRRFHNPDKFEYIHPVMKEQLAETYGVMVYQEDVIKVAHHFAGLDLAEADVLRRAMSGKYRSLKEFSRIEEKYFANCTEKGYPEHIAKEVWRQIESFAGYSFSKAHSASYAVESFQSLYLKAHYPLEFQVAVINNFGGFYSAWVYVNEARRKGATIELPCVNNSNNATRITGTTIYLGFVHVQNLEQTTINLIVSERNCHGPYRSLADFTERVPVAKEQLVLLIRLGAFRFTGQEKSNLLWEAHFLLKKPAKTATSFALFQAPAKKFSLPQLQHEKLEDAYDEIELLGFPVSMNIFDMLQTSFRGEIRAKNLMHHLGKKVRMLGRLVTIKYVRTVKKEIMHFGTFIDSTGEFFDTVHFPQSLKNYPFRGDGIYLILGKVVEEFGFPSLEVEKMAKLPYMPSPKA
;
A
#
# COMPACT_ATOMS: atom_id res chain seq x y z
N LEU A 1 9.58 -21.59 -24.26
CA LEU A 1 8.83 -20.48 -24.89
C LEU A 1 9.68 -19.22 -24.79
N PRO A 2 9.82 -18.42 -25.85
CA PRO A 2 10.35 -17.06 -25.78
C PRO A 2 9.59 -16.19 -24.76
N LYS A 3 10.21 -15.12 -24.27
CA LYS A 3 9.60 -14.23 -23.26
C LYS A 3 8.22 -13.72 -23.70
N GLU A 4 8.07 -13.32 -24.95
CA GLU A 4 6.82 -12.79 -25.51
C GLU A 4 5.68 -13.82 -25.47
N GLU A 5 5.97 -15.09 -25.78
CA GLU A 5 5.00 -16.17 -25.72
C GLU A 5 4.65 -16.54 -24.26
N ILE A 6 5.62 -16.47 -23.34
CA ILE A 6 5.36 -16.66 -21.90
C ILE A 6 4.46 -15.53 -21.39
N ASP A 7 4.81 -14.29 -21.70
CA ASP A 7 4.02 -13.11 -21.31
C ASP A 7 2.61 -13.18 -21.90
N LEU A 8 2.45 -13.67 -23.14
CA LEU A 8 1.14 -13.89 -23.75
C LEU A 8 0.35 -15.01 -23.04
N LEU A 9 0.99 -16.13 -22.71
CA LEU A 9 0.36 -17.24 -21.99
C LEU A 9 -0.10 -16.82 -20.59
N VAL A 10 0.68 -15.99 -19.89
CA VAL A 10 0.36 -15.51 -18.54
C VAL A 10 -0.71 -14.42 -18.57
N ASN A 11 -0.58 -13.44 -19.46
CA ASN A 11 -1.45 -12.26 -19.48
C ASN A 11 -2.77 -12.51 -20.21
N ASP A 12 -2.80 -13.37 -21.22
CA ASP A 12 -4.00 -13.74 -21.98
C ASP A 12 -4.05 -15.24 -22.30
N PRO A 13 -4.29 -16.12 -21.29
CA PRO A 13 -4.26 -17.57 -21.49
C PRO A 13 -5.29 -18.08 -22.51
N GLY A 14 -6.33 -17.31 -22.81
CA GLY A 14 -7.40 -17.66 -23.75
C GLY A 14 -7.11 -17.29 -25.21
N ASN A 15 -5.94 -16.71 -25.49
CA ASN A 15 -5.55 -16.29 -26.82
C ASN A 15 -5.41 -17.48 -27.78
N ASP A 16 -5.82 -17.32 -29.04
CA ASP A 16 -5.73 -18.39 -30.04
C ASP A 16 -4.28 -18.83 -30.31
N TYR A 17 -3.30 -17.93 -30.16
CA TYR A 17 -1.87 -18.27 -30.25
C TYR A 17 -1.40 -19.22 -29.13
N ASN A 18 -2.15 -19.31 -28.02
CA ASN A 18 -1.91 -20.24 -26.92
C ASN A 18 -2.62 -21.60 -27.12
N LYS A 19 -3.19 -21.88 -28.30
CA LYS A 19 -3.77 -23.18 -28.67
C LYS A 19 -2.78 -24.02 -29.47
N ASN A 20 -1.60 -24.24 -28.91
CA ASN A 20 -0.58 -25.12 -29.49
C ASN A 20 -0.22 -26.27 -28.55
N ASP A 21 0.44 -27.30 -29.08
CA ASP A 21 0.77 -28.53 -28.35
C ASP A 21 1.63 -28.27 -27.11
N ILE A 22 2.55 -27.29 -27.17
CA ILE A 22 3.43 -26.93 -26.05
C ILE A 22 2.61 -26.30 -24.92
N THR A 23 1.75 -25.32 -25.25
CA THR A 23 0.84 -24.70 -24.27
C THR A 23 -0.16 -25.67 -23.68
N ALA A 24 -0.66 -26.64 -24.47
CA ALA A 24 -1.53 -27.71 -24.00
C ALA A 24 -0.79 -28.65 -23.03
N LEU A 25 0.46 -29.01 -23.35
CA LEU A 25 1.31 -29.80 -22.46
C LEU A 25 1.61 -29.07 -21.15
N ILE A 26 1.99 -27.79 -21.22
CA ILE A 26 2.21 -26.95 -20.03
C ILE A 26 0.95 -26.90 -19.16
N THR A 27 -0.22 -26.71 -19.77
CA THR A 27 -1.49 -26.64 -19.04
C THR A 27 -1.85 -27.99 -18.41
N THR A 28 -1.59 -29.08 -19.11
CA THR A 28 -1.84 -30.44 -18.61
C THR A 28 -0.94 -30.76 -17.42
N LEU A 29 0.38 -30.56 -17.55
CA LEU A 29 1.34 -30.75 -16.46
C LEU A 29 1.04 -29.81 -15.29
N GLY A 30 0.76 -28.54 -15.57
CA GLY A 30 0.38 -27.56 -14.55
C GLY A 30 -0.90 -27.96 -13.80
N SER A 31 -1.87 -28.54 -14.48
CA SER A 31 -3.10 -29.05 -13.85
C SER A 31 -2.83 -30.26 -12.95
N GLN A 32 -1.90 -31.14 -13.34
CA GLN A 32 -1.47 -32.28 -12.52
C GLN A 32 -0.66 -31.85 -11.28
N MET A 33 0.04 -30.72 -11.35
CA MET A 33 0.86 -30.18 -10.26
C MET A 33 0.11 -29.21 -9.32
N LYS A 34 -1.15 -28.89 -9.60
CA LYS A 34 -1.89 -27.80 -8.93
C LYS A 34 -1.93 -27.90 -7.40
N ASP A 35 -2.05 -29.12 -6.88
CA ASP A 35 -2.17 -29.38 -5.43
C ASP A 35 -0.90 -30.00 -4.83
N PHE A 36 0.22 -29.99 -5.57
CA PHE A 36 1.50 -30.45 -5.05
C PHE A 36 2.12 -29.39 -4.11
N PRO A 37 2.63 -29.77 -2.93
CA PRO A 37 3.34 -28.85 -2.06
C PRO A 37 4.62 -28.37 -2.75
N ASN A 38 4.86 -27.06 -2.74
CA ASN A 38 6.04 -26.46 -3.34
C ASN A 38 7.25 -26.49 -2.39
N LEU A 39 7.19 -25.68 -1.33
CA LEU A 39 8.26 -25.52 -0.36
C LEU A 39 7.67 -25.37 1.04
N ARG A 40 8.36 -25.94 2.03
CA ARG A 40 8.05 -25.67 3.44
C ARG A 40 8.52 -24.26 3.78
N THR A 41 7.59 -23.45 4.26
CA THR A 41 7.86 -22.06 4.66
C THR A 41 7.30 -21.79 6.04
N ILE A 42 7.76 -20.72 6.67
CA ILE A 42 7.35 -20.33 8.02
C ILE A 42 6.00 -19.61 7.94
N HIS A 43 5.03 -19.98 8.79
CA HIS A 43 3.80 -19.20 8.95
C HIS A 43 4.13 -17.82 9.52
N ALA A 44 3.66 -16.76 8.87
CA ALA A 44 3.95 -15.40 9.29
C ALA A 44 3.25 -15.09 10.62
N GLY A 45 3.99 -15.20 11.72
CA GLY A 45 3.55 -14.86 13.07
C GLY A 45 3.09 -16.04 13.93
N GLY A 46 3.00 -17.26 13.39
CA GLY A 46 2.55 -18.43 14.16
C GLY A 46 3.56 -18.89 15.17
N ILE A 47 3.20 -18.79 16.45
CA ILE A 47 3.99 -19.27 17.57
C ILE A 47 3.17 -20.34 18.29
N LEU A 48 3.79 -21.49 18.49
CA LEU A 48 3.25 -22.57 19.31
C LEU A 48 3.86 -22.48 20.71
N ILE A 49 3.01 -22.60 21.72
CA ILE A 49 3.44 -22.71 23.11
C ILE A 49 3.12 -24.12 23.57
N SER A 50 4.10 -24.78 24.17
CA SER A 50 3.98 -26.17 24.60
C SER A 50 4.55 -26.37 26.00
N GLU A 51 3.94 -27.26 26.78
CA GLU A 51 4.38 -27.57 28.14
C GLU A 51 5.71 -28.34 28.16
N LYS A 52 5.90 -29.26 27.20
CA LYS A 52 7.15 -29.98 26.97
C LYS A 52 7.87 -29.41 25.75
N PRO A 53 9.19 -29.64 25.59
CA PRO A 53 9.90 -29.27 24.37
C PRO A 53 9.16 -29.77 23.12
N ILE A 54 9.01 -28.92 22.10
CA ILE A 54 8.31 -29.26 20.85
C ILE A 54 8.91 -30.52 20.19
N THR A 55 10.20 -30.77 20.40
CA THR A 55 10.91 -31.97 19.93
C THR A 55 10.37 -33.29 20.48
N CYS A 56 9.57 -33.26 21.56
CA CYS A 56 8.85 -34.43 22.05
C CYS A 56 7.69 -34.86 21.14
N TYR A 57 7.23 -33.97 20.25
CA TYR A 57 6.04 -34.17 19.42
C TYR A 57 6.36 -34.18 17.92
N THR A 58 7.37 -33.41 17.49
CA THR A 58 7.74 -33.32 16.07
C THR A 58 9.20 -32.94 15.88
N ALA A 59 9.73 -33.22 14.69
CA ALA A 59 11.03 -32.71 14.28
C ALA A 59 10.96 -31.21 13.96
N LEU A 60 12.10 -30.54 14.05
CA LEU A 60 12.25 -29.10 13.83
C LEU A 60 13.21 -28.83 12.68
N ASP A 61 12.93 -27.77 11.92
CA ASP A 61 13.89 -27.16 11.00
C ASP A 61 14.42 -25.85 11.60
N LEU A 62 15.68 -25.51 11.31
CA LEU A 62 16.28 -24.23 11.72
C LEU A 62 16.55 -23.34 10.50
N PRO A 63 15.56 -22.55 10.04
CA PRO A 63 15.74 -21.60 8.95
C PRO A 63 16.75 -20.49 9.29
N PRO A 64 17.31 -19.78 8.27
CA PRO A 64 18.38 -18.79 8.45
C PRO A 64 18.08 -17.63 9.42
N LYS A 65 16.79 -17.38 9.70
CA LYS A 65 16.36 -16.36 10.68
C LYS A 65 16.50 -16.81 12.14
N GLY A 66 16.92 -18.06 12.39
CA GLY A 66 17.27 -18.56 13.72
C GLY A 66 16.08 -19.01 14.58
N PHE A 67 14.86 -19.07 14.04
CA PHE A 67 13.69 -19.56 14.77
C PHE A 67 13.38 -21.01 14.37
N PRO A 68 13.39 -21.98 15.30
CA PRO A 68 13.00 -23.35 15.00
C PRO A 68 11.55 -23.44 14.53
N THR A 69 11.31 -24.19 13.46
CA THR A 69 9.98 -24.37 12.88
C THR A 69 9.57 -25.82 12.88
N THR A 70 8.32 -26.07 13.21
CA THR A 70 7.74 -27.41 13.26
C THR A 70 7.41 -27.96 11.88
N HIS A 71 7.40 -29.29 11.72
CA HIS A 71 7.15 -29.94 10.41
C HIS A 71 5.68 -29.99 10.00
N TRP A 72 4.77 -29.90 10.95
CA TRP A 72 3.33 -29.79 10.71
C TRP A 72 2.86 -28.36 10.41
N ASP A 73 1.67 -28.26 9.82
CA ASP A 73 1.01 -26.98 9.58
C ASP A 73 0.15 -26.54 10.78
N MET A 74 -0.48 -25.37 10.64
CA MET A 74 -1.32 -24.79 11.70
C MET A 74 -2.57 -25.62 12.04
N TYR A 75 -3.11 -26.38 11.09
CA TYR A 75 -4.34 -27.14 11.32
C TYR A 75 -4.05 -28.37 12.15
N ILE A 76 -2.97 -29.09 11.84
CA ILE A 76 -2.58 -30.25 12.64
C ILE A 76 -2.13 -29.81 14.04
N ALA A 77 -1.48 -28.65 14.17
CA ALA A 77 -1.15 -28.07 15.47
C ALA A 77 -2.38 -27.85 16.35
N GLU A 78 -3.44 -27.24 15.79
CA GLU A 78 -4.72 -27.05 16.48
C GLU A 78 -5.41 -28.39 16.79
N GLU A 79 -5.38 -29.36 15.87
CA GLU A 79 -6.00 -30.68 16.08
C GLU A 79 -5.31 -31.50 17.18
N MET A 80 -4.00 -31.38 17.34
CA MET A 80 -3.30 -32.00 18.48
C MET A 80 -3.45 -31.19 19.79
N GLY A 81 -4.20 -30.09 19.78
CA GLY A 81 -4.54 -29.32 20.97
C GLY A 81 -3.48 -28.32 21.40
N PHE A 82 -2.58 -27.90 20.50
CA PHE A 82 -1.61 -26.86 20.84
C PHE A 82 -2.25 -25.47 20.76
N GLU A 83 -1.90 -24.63 21.73
CA GLU A 83 -2.23 -23.22 21.68
C GLU A 83 -1.34 -22.52 20.64
N LYS A 84 -2.00 -21.96 19.62
CA LYS A 84 -1.37 -21.17 18.58
C LYS A 84 -1.66 -19.69 18.81
N LEU A 85 -0.60 -18.89 18.91
CA LEU A 85 -0.68 -17.43 18.95
C LEU A 85 -0.12 -16.85 17.65
N ASP A 86 -0.86 -15.93 17.04
CA ASP A 86 -0.39 -15.17 15.88
C ASP A 86 0.21 -13.84 16.34
N ILE A 87 1.55 -13.76 16.38
CA ILE A 87 2.31 -12.53 16.65
C ILE A 87 2.66 -11.87 15.31
N LEU A 88 1.77 -10.98 14.87
CA LEU A 88 1.86 -10.34 13.57
C LEU A 88 2.71 -9.07 13.64
N SER A 89 3.58 -8.90 12.65
CA SER A 89 4.20 -7.59 12.37
C SER A 89 3.31 -6.83 11.40
N GLN A 90 2.94 -5.62 11.77
CA GLN A 90 2.03 -4.79 11.00
C GLN A 90 2.60 -3.38 10.90
N ARG A 91 2.81 -2.92 9.66
CA ARG A 91 3.60 -1.72 9.37
C ARG A 91 2.98 -0.44 9.92
N GLY A 92 1.65 -0.36 10.03
CA GLY A 92 0.96 0.84 10.51
C GLY A 92 1.30 1.18 11.97
N ILE A 93 1.42 0.18 12.85
CA ILE A 93 1.97 0.38 14.20
C ILE A 93 3.42 0.90 14.14
N GLY A 94 4.22 0.40 13.19
CA GLY A 94 5.56 0.92 12.92
C GLY A 94 5.56 2.40 12.53
N HIS A 95 4.65 2.79 11.62
CA HIS A 95 4.47 4.20 11.21
C HIS A 95 4.15 5.08 12.42
N ILE A 96 3.22 4.63 13.27
CA ILE A 96 2.76 5.37 14.44
C ILE A 96 3.91 5.56 15.44
N LYS A 97 4.57 4.46 15.83
CA LYS A 97 5.65 4.49 16.82
C LYS A 97 6.79 5.39 16.34
N GLU A 98 7.24 5.18 15.11
CA GLU A 98 8.36 5.94 14.57
C GLU A 98 8.01 7.42 14.35
N ALA A 99 6.77 7.73 13.94
CA ALA A 99 6.33 9.12 13.81
C ALA A 99 6.41 9.87 15.14
N VAL A 100 5.96 9.26 16.26
CA VAL A 100 6.06 9.87 17.60
C VAL A 100 7.53 10.11 17.98
N GLU A 101 8.42 9.15 17.73
CA GLU A 101 9.85 9.30 17.98
C GLU A 101 10.48 10.42 17.14
N ILE A 102 10.10 10.54 15.87
CA ILE A 102 10.57 11.60 14.97
C ILE A 102 10.05 12.96 15.40
N ILE A 103 8.78 13.08 15.81
CA ILE A 103 8.18 14.33 16.29
C ILE A 103 8.93 14.84 17.52
N SER A 104 9.20 13.96 18.49
CA SER A 104 9.98 14.29 19.68
C SER A 104 11.38 14.82 19.30
N LYS A 105 12.08 14.16 18.37
CA LYS A 105 13.43 14.57 17.95
C LYS A 105 13.45 15.84 17.07
N ASN A 106 12.46 16.04 16.21
CA ASN A 106 12.43 17.13 15.23
C ASN A 106 11.83 18.42 15.81
N ARG A 107 10.80 18.30 16.67
CA ARG A 107 10.04 19.43 17.23
C ARG A 107 10.18 19.59 18.74
N GLY A 108 10.67 18.58 19.46
CA GLY A 108 10.69 18.60 20.92
C GLY A 108 9.31 18.40 21.57
N GLU A 109 8.34 17.89 20.81
CA GLU A 109 6.96 17.68 21.28
C GLU A 109 6.73 16.20 21.63
N GLU A 110 6.08 15.92 22.76
CA GLU A 110 5.65 14.57 23.13
C GLU A 110 4.18 14.35 22.74
N VAL A 111 3.93 13.32 21.94
CA VAL A 111 2.58 12.96 21.46
C VAL A 111 2.16 11.64 22.10
N ASP A 112 1.14 11.68 22.93
CA ASP A 112 0.50 10.48 23.48
C ASP A 112 -0.53 9.95 22.48
N ILE A 113 -0.15 8.91 21.73
CA ILE A 113 -0.99 8.31 20.68
C ILE A 113 -2.12 7.43 21.21
N HIS A 114 -2.16 7.15 22.52
CA HIS A 114 -3.20 6.30 23.11
C HIS A 114 -4.48 7.07 23.46
N ARG A 115 -4.50 8.40 23.32
CA ARG A 115 -5.67 9.26 23.60
C ARG A 115 -6.67 9.31 22.44
N VAL A 116 -7.08 8.14 21.96
CA VAL A 116 -7.84 7.95 20.72
C VAL A 116 -9.20 8.65 20.72
N ASP A 117 -9.87 8.76 21.87
CA ASP A 117 -11.17 9.44 21.98
C ASP A 117 -11.10 10.90 21.52
N LYS A 118 -9.99 11.59 21.82
CA LYS A 118 -9.77 12.97 21.38
C LYS A 118 -9.54 13.07 19.87
N PHE A 119 -8.99 12.02 19.25
CA PHE A 119 -8.73 12.02 17.81
C PHE A 119 -10.02 11.85 16.99
N PHE A 120 -11.04 11.19 17.55
CA PHE A 120 -12.36 11.09 16.92
C PHE A 120 -13.06 12.45 16.82
N GLU A 121 -12.78 13.35 17.75
CA GLU A 121 -13.39 14.69 17.82
C GLU A 121 -12.59 15.75 17.03
N ASP A 122 -11.34 15.47 16.67
CA ASP A 122 -10.45 16.44 16.01
C ASP A 122 -10.92 16.83 14.60
N GLU A 123 -11.19 18.11 14.39
CA GLU A 123 -11.72 18.63 13.13
C GLU A 123 -10.77 18.48 11.93
N LYS A 124 -9.45 18.53 12.14
CA LYS A 124 -8.49 18.30 11.04
C LYS A 124 -8.49 16.83 10.64
N VAL A 125 -8.60 15.91 11.60
CA VAL A 125 -8.72 14.46 11.35
C VAL A 125 -10.00 14.16 10.57
N LYS A 126 -11.15 14.66 11.04
CA LYS A 126 -12.43 14.52 10.34
C LYS A 126 -12.37 15.07 8.92
N GLN A 127 -11.73 16.21 8.73
CA GLN A 127 -11.57 16.80 7.40
C GLN A 127 -10.70 15.94 6.48
N GLN A 128 -9.58 15.39 6.96
CA GLN A 128 -8.76 14.48 6.14
C GLN A 128 -9.51 13.21 5.75
N LEU A 129 -10.29 12.65 6.68
CA LEU A 129 -11.12 11.49 6.44
C LEU A 129 -12.18 11.78 5.36
N LYS A 130 -12.87 12.92 5.49
CA LYS A 130 -13.90 13.38 4.56
C LYS A 130 -13.36 13.61 3.14
N THR A 131 -12.14 14.12 3.02
CA THR A 131 -11.48 14.34 1.73
C THR A 131 -10.70 13.13 1.24
N GLY A 132 -10.66 12.00 1.95
CA GLY A 132 -9.87 10.81 1.57
C GLY A 132 -8.36 11.08 1.45
N GLU A 133 -7.82 11.99 2.26
CA GLU A 133 -6.40 12.37 2.32
C GLU A 133 -5.61 11.42 3.25
N THR A 134 -5.72 10.12 2.98
CA THR A 134 -5.35 9.03 3.89
C THR A 134 -4.04 8.32 3.51
N ASN A 135 -3.21 8.92 2.66
CA ASN A 135 -1.93 8.33 2.22
C ASN A 135 -1.02 8.05 3.42
N GLY A 136 -0.52 6.81 3.52
CA GLY A 136 0.26 6.28 4.65
C GLY A 136 -0.57 5.86 5.87
N CYS A 137 -1.87 6.14 5.90
CA CYS A 137 -2.76 5.72 6.99
C CYS A 137 -3.19 4.28 6.76
N PHE A 138 -2.82 3.41 7.72
CA PHE A 138 -3.13 2.00 7.63
C PHE A 138 -4.64 1.75 7.47
N TYR A 139 -4.98 0.67 6.77
CA TYR A 139 -6.35 0.19 6.53
C TYR A 139 -7.20 1.03 5.55
N ILE A 140 -6.91 2.33 5.42
CA ILE A 140 -7.79 3.29 4.72
C ILE A 140 -7.14 3.97 3.50
N GLU A 141 -6.04 3.41 2.99
CA GLU A 141 -5.21 4.03 1.95
C GLU A 141 -5.56 3.64 0.50
N SER A 142 -6.14 2.47 0.27
CA SER A 142 -6.34 1.98 -1.11
C SER A 142 -7.22 2.93 -1.96
N PRO A 143 -7.05 3.00 -3.30
CA PRO A 143 -7.86 3.89 -4.15
C PRO A 143 -9.37 3.67 -3.97
N ALA A 144 -9.80 2.41 -3.88
CA ALA A 144 -11.20 2.07 -3.70
C ALA A 144 -11.75 2.56 -2.34
N MET A 145 -10.95 2.43 -1.29
CA MET A 145 -11.30 2.89 0.05
C MET A 145 -11.33 4.41 0.14
N ARG A 146 -10.32 5.11 -0.38
CA ARG A 146 -10.29 6.57 -0.50
C ARG A 146 -11.49 7.10 -1.28
N GLY A 147 -11.84 6.44 -2.37
CA GLY A 147 -13.04 6.73 -3.14
C GLY A 147 -14.31 6.56 -2.32
N LEU A 148 -14.46 5.45 -1.58
CA LEU A 148 -15.60 5.22 -0.70
C LEU A 148 -15.72 6.27 0.41
N LEU A 149 -14.62 6.63 1.08
CA LEU A 149 -14.60 7.65 2.13
C LEU A 149 -15.10 9.01 1.60
N LYS A 150 -14.65 9.41 0.41
CA LYS A 150 -15.14 10.63 -0.27
C LYS A 150 -16.63 10.54 -0.61
N LYS A 151 -17.10 9.39 -1.13
CA LYS A 151 -18.51 9.16 -1.47
C LYS A 151 -19.42 9.24 -0.25
N LEU A 152 -18.95 8.72 0.89
CA LEU A 152 -19.65 8.81 2.17
C LEU A 152 -19.48 10.18 2.83
N LYS A 153 -18.51 11.00 2.42
CA LYS A 153 -18.07 12.19 3.17
C LYS A 153 -17.78 11.84 4.64
N CYS A 154 -17.15 10.68 4.84
CA CYS A 154 -16.94 10.06 6.15
C CYS A 154 -16.23 11.02 7.11
N SER A 155 -16.82 11.25 8.29
CA SER A 155 -16.30 12.23 9.26
C SER A 155 -16.35 11.73 10.71
N ASP A 156 -16.61 10.45 10.92
CA ASP A 156 -16.75 9.87 12.26
C ASP A 156 -16.27 8.41 12.29
N TYR A 157 -16.07 7.92 13.51
CA TYR A 157 -15.54 6.58 13.76
C TYR A 157 -16.50 5.48 13.28
N THR A 158 -17.78 5.56 13.63
CA THR A 158 -18.78 4.53 13.27
C THR A 158 -18.93 4.36 11.75
N THR A 159 -18.94 5.46 11.01
CA THR A 159 -18.99 5.44 9.54
C THR A 159 -17.73 4.82 8.95
N LEU A 160 -16.56 5.02 9.57
CA LEU A 160 -15.31 4.38 9.13
C LEU A 160 -15.33 2.85 9.32
N VAL A 161 -15.87 2.38 10.45
CA VAL A 161 -16.05 0.95 10.75
C VAL A 161 -16.98 0.31 9.71
N ALA A 162 -18.07 0.98 9.36
CA ALA A 162 -18.97 0.50 8.30
C ALA A 162 -18.31 0.54 6.92
N ALA A 163 -17.62 1.63 6.57
CA ALA A 163 -16.95 1.80 5.27
C ALA A 163 -15.92 0.70 4.99
N SER A 164 -15.11 0.36 6.00
CA SER A 164 -14.13 -0.74 5.92
C SER A 164 -14.76 -2.12 5.80
N SER A 165 -15.95 -2.30 6.34
CA SER A 165 -16.69 -3.55 6.24
C SER A 165 -17.31 -3.73 4.84
N ILE A 166 -17.83 -2.67 4.22
CA ILE A 166 -18.55 -2.74 2.93
C ILE A 166 -17.65 -2.69 1.68
N ILE A 167 -16.39 -2.25 1.77
CA ILE A 167 -15.47 -2.07 0.62
C ILE A 167 -14.90 -3.40 0.08
N ARG A 168 -15.78 -4.36 -0.23
CA ARG A 168 -15.42 -5.73 -0.63
C ARG A 168 -15.95 -6.07 -2.02
N PRO A 169 -15.26 -6.92 -2.80
CA PRO A 169 -15.68 -7.31 -4.15
C PRO A 169 -17.11 -7.89 -4.22
N GLY A 170 -17.56 -8.62 -3.20
CA GLY A 170 -18.91 -9.20 -3.17
C GLY A 170 -20.01 -8.20 -2.85
N VAL A 171 -19.81 -7.37 -1.82
CA VAL A 171 -20.75 -6.32 -1.38
C VAL A 171 -20.93 -5.26 -2.47
N ALA A 172 -19.88 -4.97 -3.23
CA ALA A 172 -19.95 -4.06 -4.38
C ALA A 172 -20.79 -4.65 -5.54
N LYS A 173 -20.74 -5.98 -5.75
CA LYS A 173 -21.51 -6.66 -6.80
C LYS A 173 -23.00 -6.78 -6.47
N SER A 174 -23.37 -6.94 -5.20
CA SER A 174 -24.76 -7.06 -4.77
C SER A 174 -25.54 -5.73 -4.78
N GLY A 175 -24.86 -4.61 -5.05
CA GLY A 175 -25.46 -3.27 -4.98
C GLY A 175 -25.63 -2.73 -3.55
N MET A 176 -25.33 -3.55 -2.53
CA MET A 176 -25.46 -3.17 -1.11
C MET A 176 -24.61 -1.96 -0.75
N MET A 177 -23.39 -1.86 -1.28
CA MET A 177 -22.55 -0.67 -1.04
C MET A 177 -23.21 0.61 -1.54
N LYS A 178 -23.85 0.59 -2.72
CA LYS A 178 -24.56 1.74 -3.28
C LYS A 178 -25.80 2.08 -2.45
N GLU A 179 -26.52 1.07 -2.01
CA GLU A 179 -27.71 1.25 -1.16
C GLU A 179 -27.34 1.81 0.22
N TYR A 180 -26.27 1.34 0.84
CA TYR A 180 -25.74 1.92 2.08
C TYR A 180 -25.40 3.40 1.90
N ILE A 181 -24.67 3.77 0.84
CA ILE A 181 -24.33 5.17 0.56
C ILE A 181 -25.61 6.01 0.33
N ARG A 182 -26.61 5.48 -0.38
CA ARG A 182 -27.89 6.17 -0.62
C ARG A 182 -28.62 6.46 0.69
N ARG A 183 -28.75 5.45 1.56
CA ARG A 183 -29.43 5.57 2.86
C ARG A 183 -28.65 6.43 3.85
N PHE A 184 -27.32 6.34 3.85
CA PHE A 184 -26.45 7.22 4.63
C PHE A 184 -26.72 8.70 4.34
N HIS A 185 -26.83 9.08 3.05
CA HIS A 185 -27.14 10.47 2.66
C HIS A 185 -28.62 10.83 2.80
N ASN A 186 -29.51 9.85 2.98
CA ASN A 186 -30.95 10.06 3.08
C ASN A 186 -31.54 9.17 4.20
N PRO A 187 -31.17 9.40 5.47
CA PRO A 187 -31.55 8.51 6.57
C PRO A 187 -33.07 8.45 6.79
N ASP A 188 -33.81 9.48 6.37
CA ASP A 188 -35.27 9.54 6.50
C ASP A 188 -36.02 9.10 5.22
N LYS A 189 -35.32 8.68 4.15
CA LYS A 189 -35.92 8.31 2.85
C LYS A 189 -35.77 6.82 2.51
N PHE A 190 -35.96 5.98 3.50
CA PHE A 190 -36.13 4.54 3.32
C PHE A 190 -37.02 3.98 4.42
N GLU A 191 -37.65 2.84 4.14
CA GLU A 191 -38.47 2.11 5.10
C GLU A 191 -37.73 0.85 5.54
N TYR A 192 -37.84 0.54 6.83
CA TYR A 192 -37.35 -0.73 7.35
C TYR A 192 -38.36 -1.82 7.05
N ILE A 193 -37.87 -3.00 6.67
CA ILE A 193 -38.71 -4.17 6.38
C ILE A 193 -39.53 -4.60 7.60
N HIS A 194 -38.99 -4.40 8.80
CA HIS A 194 -39.63 -4.75 10.05
C HIS A 194 -39.11 -3.86 11.20
N PRO A 195 -39.91 -3.57 12.25
CA PRO A 195 -39.45 -2.81 13.42
C PRO A 195 -38.18 -3.38 14.09
N VAL A 196 -38.06 -4.71 14.15
CA VAL A 196 -36.84 -5.37 14.68
C VAL A 196 -35.60 -5.02 13.84
N MET A 197 -35.74 -4.89 12.52
CA MET A 197 -34.63 -4.46 11.66
C MET A 197 -34.23 -3.01 11.97
N LYS A 198 -35.20 -2.15 12.30
CA LYS A 198 -34.91 -0.77 12.73
C LYS A 198 -34.13 -0.76 14.05
N GLU A 199 -34.56 -1.55 15.02
CA GLU A 199 -33.91 -1.65 16.32
C GLU A 199 -32.46 -2.17 16.20
N GLN A 200 -32.26 -3.26 15.45
CA GLN A 200 -30.97 -3.94 15.39
C GLN A 200 -29.98 -3.32 14.39
N LEU A 201 -30.48 -2.69 13.33
CA LEU A 201 -29.67 -2.17 12.21
C LEU A 201 -29.79 -0.64 12.06
N ALA A 202 -30.15 0.08 13.12
CA ALA A 202 -30.22 1.55 13.11
C ALA A 202 -28.89 2.18 12.68
N GLU A 203 -27.77 1.70 13.24
CA GLU A 203 -26.41 2.19 12.97
C GLU A 203 -26.02 2.06 11.49
N THR A 204 -26.56 1.07 10.79
CA THR A 204 -26.22 0.75 9.40
C THR A 204 -27.37 1.03 8.43
N TYR A 205 -28.34 1.86 8.84
CA TYR A 205 -29.48 2.29 8.03
C TYR A 205 -30.27 1.10 7.45
N GLY A 206 -30.45 0.03 8.25
CA GLY A 206 -31.21 -1.15 7.84
C GLY A 206 -30.49 -2.04 6.82
N VAL A 207 -29.19 -1.84 6.60
CA VAL A 207 -28.35 -2.69 5.76
C VAL A 207 -27.49 -3.57 6.66
N MET A 208 -27.51 -4.89 6.47
CA MET A 208 -26.58 -5.78 7.19
C MET A 208 -25.16 -5.55 6.68
N VAL A 209 -24.24 -5.22 7.59
CA VAL A 209 -22.83 -4.91 7.29
C VAL A 209 -21.89 -5.79 8.09
N TYR A 210 -22.33 -6.30 9.24
CA TYR A 210 -21.51 -7.06 10.15
C TYR A 210 -21.98 -8.52 10.29
N GLN A 211 -21.05 -9.40 10.66
CA GLN A 211 -21.37 -10.77 11.09
C GLN A 211 -22.31 -10.76 12.30
N GLU A 212 -22.07 -9.80 13.20
CA GLU A 212 -22.87 -9.57 14.39
C GLU A 212 -24.30 -9.10 14.05
N ASP A 213 -24.51 -8.42 12.91
CA ASP A 213 -25.85 -8.03 12.44
C ASP A 213 -26.68 -9.26 12.08
N VAL A 214 -26.06 -10.24 11.40
CA VAL A 214 -26.71 -11.52 11.07
C VAL A 214 -27.13 -12.25 12.34
N ILE A 215 -26.24 -12.31 13.34
CA ILE A 215 -26.53 -12.96 14.62
C ILE A 215 -27.70 -12.25 15.32
N LYS A 216 -27.66 -10.91 15.40
CA LYS A 216 -28.73 -10.11 16.02
C LYS A 216 -30.06 -10.28 15.32
N VAL A 217 -30.09 -10.24 14.00
CA VAL A 217 -31.34 -10.41 13.23
C VAL A 217 -31.87 -11.83 13.40
N ALA A 218 -31.04 -12.86 13.25
CA ALA A 218 -31.44 -14.25 13.46
C ALA A 218 -32.05 -14.48 14.86
N HIS A 219 -31.44 -13.88 15.89
CA HIS A 219 -31.90 -13.99 17.26
C HIS A 219 -33.18 -13.18 17.52
N HIS A 220 -33.16 -11.86 17.28
CA HIS A 220 -34.27 -10.98 17.66
C HIS A 220 -35.47 -11.11 16.70
N PHE A 221 -35.23 -11.24 15.40
CA PHE A 221 -36.31 -11.41 14.42
C PHE A 221 -36.87 -12.83 14.49
N ALA A 222 -36.05 -13.85 14.23
CA ALA A 222 -36.51 -15.23 14.12
C ALA A 222 -36.49 -16.04 15.41
N GLY A 223 -36.00 -15.50 16.55
CA GLY A 223 -36.03 -16.22 17.82
C GLY A 223 -35.08 -17.42 17.89
N LEU A 224 -34.07 -17.50 17.03
CA LEU A 224 -33.00 -18.49 17.14
C LEU A 224 -32.15 -18.19 18.37
N ASP A 225 -31.57 -19.19 19.03
CA ASP A 225 -30.62 -18.90 20.10
C ASP A 225 -29.27 -18.37 19.55
N LEU A 226 -28.41 -17.82 20.41
CA LEU A 226 -27.13 -17.23 19.98
C LEU A 226 -26.17 -18.27 19.40
N ALA A 227 -26.23 -19.53 19.86
CA ALA A 227 -25.38 -20.60 19.34
C ALA A 227 -25.82 -21.00 17.94
N GLU A 228 -27.12 -21.15 17.71
CA GLU A 228 -27.75 -21.41 16.41
C GLU A 228 -27.47 -20.27 15.43
N ALA A 229 -27.61 -19.02 15.88
CA ALA A 229 -27.30 -17.85 15.08
C ALA A 229 -25.81 -17.79 14.66
N ASP A 230 -24.89 -18.21 15.54
CA ASP A 230 -23.47 -18.33 15.19
C ASP A 230 -23.19 -19.50 14.23
N VAL A 231 -23.88 -20.64 14.40
CA VAL A 231 -23.80 -21.76 13.45
C VAL A 231 -24.29 -21.31 12.06
N LEU A 232 -25.38 -20.56 12.00
CA LEU A 232 -25.90 -19.96 10.77
C LEU A 232 -24.82 -19.09 10.10
N ARG A 233 -24.21 -18.15 10.85
CA ARG A 233 -23.10 -17.31 10.38
C ARG A 233 -21.93 -18.14 9.83
N ARG A 234 -21.53 -19.20 10.52
CA ARG A 234 -20.40 -20.07 10.12
C ARG A 234 -20.70 -20.87 8.86
N ALA A 235 -21.89 -21.47 8.77
CA ALA A 235 -22.33 -22.22 7.60
C ALA A 235 -22.34 -21.34 6.34
N MET A 236 -22.79 -20.10 6.52
CA MET A 236 -22.86 -19.07 5.49
C MET A 236 -21.49 -18.55 5.00
N SER A 237 -20.43 -18.72 5.79
CA SER A 237 -19.06 -18.32 5.40
C SER A 237 -18.35 -19.35 4.50
N GLY A 238 -19.07 -20.36 3.99
CA GLY A 238 -18.50 -21.40 3.12
C GLY A 238 -17.60 -22.41 3.83
N LYS A 239 -17.52 -22.36 5.17
CA LYS A 239 -16.89 -23.40 5.99
C LYS A 239 -17.89 -24.54 6.18
N TYR A 240 -18.02 -25.37 5.16
CA TYR A 240 -18.93 -26.51 5.12
C TYR A 240 -18.52 -27.58 6.15
N ARG A 241 -19.02 -27.46 7.39
CA ARG A 241 -18.96 -28.54 8.37
C ARG A 241 -20.24 -29.38 8.45
N SER A 242 -21.39 -28.89 7.96
CA SER A 242 -22.62 -29.71 7.84
C SER A 242 -23.77 -29.00 7.11
N LEU A 243 -24.02 -29.34 5.83
CA LEU A 243 -25.21 -28.89 5.08
C LEU A 243 -26.52 -29.23 5.81
N LYS A 244 -26.53 -30.37 6.51
CA LYS A 244 -27.68 -30.84 7.30
C LYS A 244 -28.08 -29.88 8.43
N GLU A 245 -27.09 -29.27 9.08
CA GLU A 245 -27.33 -28.35 10.19
C GLU A 245 -27.87 -27.00 9.69
N PHE A 246 -27.42 -26.56 8.52
CA PHE A 246 -27.93 -25.36 7.88
C PHE A 246 -29.42 -25.50 7.54
N SER A 247 -29.82 -26.60 6.90
CA SER A 247 -31.23 -26.87 6.59
C SER A 247 -32.10 -26.93 7.86
N ARG A 248 -31.59 -27.51 8.95
CA ARG A 248 -32.30 -27.54 10.23
C ARG A 248 -32.57 -26.13 10.78
N ILE A 249 -31.58 -25.24 10.69
CA ILE A 249 -31.71 -23.86 11.16
C ILE A 249 -32.66 -23.06 10.26
N GLU A 250 -32.62 -23.28 8.95
CA GLU A 250 -33.55 -22.67 8.00
C GLU A 250 -35.01 -23.05 8.29
N GLU A 251 -35.30 -24.35 8.48
CA GLU A 251 -36.63 -24.83 8.84
C GLU A 251 -37.11 -24.20 10.16
N LYS A 252 -36.23 -24.16 11.17
CA LYS A 252 -36.52 -23.53 12.47
C LYS A 252 -36.78 -22.03 12.33
N TYR A 253 -36.02 -21.32 11.51
CA TYR A 253 -36.21 -19.90 11.23
C TYR A 253 -37.63 -19.61 10.73
N PHE A 254 -38.09 -20.36 9.72
CA PHE A 254 -39.43 -20.15 9.15
C PHE A 254 -40.55 -20.58 10.10
N ALA A 255 -40.36 -21.68 10.84
CA ALA A 255 -41.31 -22.12 11.86
C ALA A 255 -41.52 -21.04 12.95
N ASN A 256 -40.43 -20.50 13.49
CA ASN A 256 -40.49 -19.45 14.50
C ASN A 256 -41.10 -18.15 13.96
N CYS A 257 -40.80 -17.77 12.70
CA CYS A 257 -41.41 -16.60 12.09
C CYS A 257 -42.94 -16.75 11.94
N THR A 258 -43.40 -17.96 11.63
CA THR A 258 -44.83 -18.30 11.54
C THR A 258 -45.48 -18.24 12.91
N GLU A 259 -44.85 -18.79 13.95
CA GLU A 259 -45.32 -18.73 15.34
C GLU A 259 -45.43 -17.28 15.86
N LYS A 260 -44.49 -16.42 15.48
CA LYS A 260 -44.52 -14.98 15.78
C LYS A 260 -45.54 -14.18 14.98
N GLY A 261 -46.25 -14.80 14.03
CA GLY A 261 -47.31 -14.17 13.24
C GLY A 261 -46.81 -13.22 12.14
N TYR A 262 -45.56 -13.37 11.69
CA TYR A 262 -45.05 -12.52 10.61
C TYR A 262 -45.61 -12.90 9.24
N PRO A 263 -45.90 -11.93 8.36
CA PRO A 263 -46.26 -12.23 6.98
C PRO A 263 -45.14 -12.99 6.27
N GLU A 264 -45.50 -14.02 5.51
CA GLU A 264 -44.55 -14.91 4.84
C GLU A 264 -43.56 -14.15 3.94
N HIS A 265 -44.04 -13.13 3.22
CA HIS A 265 -43.20 -12.30 2.35
C HIS A 265 -42.12 -11.52 3.12
N ILE A 266 -42.39 -11.09 4.35
CA ILE A 266 -41.41 -10.42 5.21
C ILE A 266 -40.36 -11.42 5.69
N ALA A 267 -40.78 -12.59 6.18
CA ALA A 267 -39.86 -13.62 6.66
C ALA A 267 -38.91 -14.11 5.55
N LYS A 268 -39.44 -14.31 4.34
CA LYS A 268 -38.66 -14.68 3.14
C LYS A 268 -37.69 -13.58 2.72
N GLU A 269 -38.12 -12.31 2.75
CA GLU A 269 -37.23 -11.20 2.38
C GLU A 269 -36.08 -11.04 3.38
N VAL A 270 -36.34 -11.15 4.69
CA VAL A 270 -35.27 -11.11 5.71
C VAL A 270 -34.30 -12.29 5.54
N TRP A 271 -34.81 -13.50 5.27
CA TRP A 271 -33.96 -14.66 5.00
C TRP A 271 -33.09 -14.45 3.76
N ARG A 272 -33.68 -13.98 2.65
CA ARG A 272 -32.96 -13.65 1.41
C ARG A 272 -31.82 -12.66 1.66
N GLN A 273 -32.03 -11.66 2.53
CA GLN A 273 -30.98 -10.72 2.88
C GLN A 273 -29.86 -11.39 3.68
N ILE A 274 -30.19 -12.25 4.65
CA ILE A 274 -29.22 -13.03 5.44
C ILE A 274 -28.36 -13.90 4.50
N GLU A 275 -29.00 -14.67 3.61
CA GLU A 275 -28.30 -15.54 2.64
C GLU A 275 -27.44 -14.76 1.65
N SER A 276 -27.93 -13.62 1.16
CA SER A 276 -27.15 -12.80 0.23
C SER A 276 -25.89 -12.19 0.89
N PHE A 277 -25.92 -12.04 2.21
CA PHE A 277 -24.86 -11.43 3.01
C PHE A 277 -23.85 -12.43 3.57
N ALA A 278 -24.27 -13.69 3.75
CA ALA A 278 -23.52 -14.86 4.18
C ALA A 278 -22.02 -14.89 3.78
N GLY A 279 -21.74 -14.77 2.49
CA GLY A 279 -20.39 -14.88 1.93
C GLY A 279 -19.53 -13.62 2.03
N TYR A 280 -20.08 -12.51 2.54
CA TYR A 280 -19.45 -11.19 2.50
C TYR A 280 -19.49 -10.43 3.83
N SER A 281 -20.06 -11.04 4.87
CA SER A 281 -20.12 -10.50 6.23
C SER A 281 -18.73 -10.31 6.84
N PHE A 282 -18.56 -9.24 7.64
CA PHE A 282 -17.30 -8.92 8.29
C PHE A 282 -17.46 -8.75 9.80
N SER A 283 -16.46 -9.11 10.59
CA SER A 283 -16.53 -8.90 12.04
C SER A 283 -16.42 -7.42 12.36
N LYS A 284 -17.43 -6.90 13.06
CA LYS A 284 -17.45 -5.52 13.55
C LYS A 284 -16.28 -5.27 14.47
N ALA A 285 -16.00 -6.18 15.41
CA ALA A 285 -14.91 -6.02 16.38
C ALA A 285 -13.55 -5.84 15.71
N HIS A 286 -13.27 -6.65 14.67
CA HIS A 286 -12.03 -6.53 13.90
C HIS A 286 -11.98 -5.21 13.11
N SER A 287 -13.07 -4.82 12.45
CA SER A 287 -13.12 -3.54 11.72
C SER A 287 -12.95 -2.34 12.66
N ALA A 288 -13.55 -2.42 13.85
CA ALA A 288 -13.50 -1.42 14.90
C ALA A 288 -12.08 -1.22 15.44
N SER A 289 -11.34 -2.29 15.72
CA SER A 289 -9.96 -2.18 16.25
C SER A 289 -9.01 -1.58 15.22
N TYR A 290 -9.12 -1.95 13.94
CA TYR A 290 -8.28 -1.40 12.87
C TYR A 290 -8.62 0.08 12.57
N ALA A 291 -9.90 0.47 12.71
CA ALA A 291 -10.30 1.86 12.56
C ALA A 291 -9.64 2.78 13.62
N VAL A 292 -9.43 2.29 14.85
CA VAL A 292 -8.71 3.06 15.89
C VAL A 292 -7.30 3.42 15.41
N GLU A 293 -6.59 2.45 14.84
CA GLU A 293 -5.24 2.66 14.30
C GLU A 293 -5.24 3.65 13.11
N SER A 294 -6.27 3.59 12.25
CA SER A 294 -6.45 4.57 11.19
C SER A 294 -6.59 6.00 11.74
N PHE A 295 -7.31 6.20 12.85
CA PHE A 295 -7.45 7.51 13.49
C PHE A 295 -6.15 8.00 14.13
N GLN A 296 -5.37 7.11 14.74
CA GLN A 296 -4.04 7.43 15.24
C GLN A 296 -3.12 7.93 14.10
N SER A 297 -3.11 7.19 12.98
CA SER A 297 -2.34 7.59 11.79
C SER A 297 -2.83 8.92 11.21
N LEU A 298 -4.14 9.13 11.12
CA LEU A 298 -4.72 10.37 10.63
C LEU A 298 -4.38 11.57 11.51
N TYR A 299 -4.40 11.41 12.83
CA TYR A 299 -4.01 12.46 13.76
C TYR A 299 -2.56 12.90 13.53
N LEU A 300 -1.64 11.93 13.45
CA LEU A 300 -0.23 12.20 13.15
C LEU A 300 -0.07 12.86 11.78
N LYS A 301 -0.76 12.37 10.75
CA LYS A 301 -0.73 12.97 9.40
C LYS A 301 -1.34 14.38 9.36
N ALA A 302 -2.34 14.67 10.17
CA ALA A 302 -3.03 15.96 10.20
C ALA A 302 -2.22 17.08 10.85
N HIS A 303 -1.49 16.76 11.92
CA HIS A 303 -0.75 17.76 12.69
C HIS A 303 0.77 17.73 12.41
N TYR A 304 1.31 16.56 12.06
CA TYR A 304 2.73 16.32 11.81
C TYR A 304 2.96 15.61 10.46
N PRO A 305 2.49 16.19 9.34
CA PRO A 305 2.48 15.51 8.05
C PRO A 305 3.88 15.09 7.58
N LEU A 306 4.92 15.89 7.85
CA LEU A 306 6.27 15.61 7.36
C LEU A 306 6.91 14.46 8.13
N GLU A 307 6.83 14.52 9.45
CA GLU A 307 7.34 13.48 10.36
C GLU A 307 6.62 12.15 10.12
N PHE A 308 5.28 12.20 9.92
CA PHE A 308 4.50 11.02 9.58
C PHE A 308 4.92 10.41 8.23
N GLN A 309 5.11 11.21 7.18
CA GLN A 309 5.56 10.67 5.90
C GLN A 309 6.98 10.05 5.99
N VAL A 310 7.88 10.62 6.78
CA VAL A 310 9.21 10.04 7.02
C VAL A 310 9.10 8.67 7.69
N ALA A 311 8.25 8.54 8.71
CA ALA A 311 7.97 7.24 9.35
C ALA A 311 7.40 6.23 8.35
N VAL A 312 6.46 6.63 7.49
CA VAL A 312 5.91 5.75 6.44
C VAL A 312 7.00 5.32 5.45
N ILE A 313 7.89 6.23 5.04
CA ILE A 313 9.02 5.93 4.15
C ILE A 313 9.99 4.94 4.80
N ASN A 314 10.33 5.14 6.08
CA ASN A 314 11.27 4.28 6.82
C ASN A 314 10.73 2.87 7.06
N ASN A 315 9.41 2.71 7.08
CA ASN A 315 8.74 1.42 7.13
C ASN A 315 8.43 0.84 5.73
N PHE A 316 9.09 1.36 4.69
CA PHE A 316 8.98 0.90 3.29
C PHE A 316 7.57 1.02 2.70
N GLY A 317 6.82 2.03 3.16
CA GLY A 317 5.48 2.35 2.70
C GLY A 317 4.38 1.46 3.26
N GLY A 318 3.14 1.85 2.96
CA GLY A 318 1.94 1.05 3.13
C GLY A 318 1.49 0.40 1.82
N PHE A 319 0.46 0.96 1.20
CA PHE A 319 -0.17 0.43 0.00
C PHE A 319 0.62 0.73 -1.30
N TYR A 320 1.20 1.92 -1.39
CA TYR A 320 1.95 2.40 -2.56
C TYR A 320 3.47 2.24 -2.39
N SER A 321 4.23 2.46 -3.47
CA SER A 321 5.70 2.51 -3.45
C SER A 321 6.23 3.81 -2.84
N ALA A 322 7.49 3.77 -2.38
CA ALA A 322 8.13 4.83 -1.60
C ALA A 322 7.98 6.25 -2.20
N TRP A 323 8.09 6.37 -3.54
CA TRP A 323 8.04 7.67 -4.22
C TRP A 323 6.71 8.41 -4.03
N VAL A 324 5.60 7.68 -3.78
CA VAL A 324 4.28 8.28 -3.55
C VAL A 324 4.25 9.04 -2.23
N TYR A 325 4.88 8.51 -1.18
CA TYR A 325 5.00 9.18 0.12
C TYR A 325 6.00 10.34 0.07
N VAL A 326 7.07 10.21 -0.73
CA VAL A 326 7.98 11.33 -1.01
C VAL A 326 7.23 12.46 -1.73
N ASN A 327 6.36 12.14 -2.70
CA ASN A 327 5.49 13.12 -3.33
C ASN A 327 4.52 13.75 -2.33
N GLU A 328 3.94 12.98 -1.41
CA GLU A 328 3.07 13.49 -0.36
C GLU A 328 3.81 14.47 0.57
N ALA A 329 5.02 14.12 1.01
CA ALA A 329 5.87 15.01 1.81
C ALA A 329 6.17 16.32 1.06
N ARG A 330 6.49 16.23 -0.24
CA ARG A 330 6.71 17.41 -1.11
C ARG A 330 5.44 18.27 -1.24
N ARG A 331 4.26 17.65 -1.42
CA ARG A 331 2.96 18.35 -1.43
C ARG A 331 2.67 19.10 -0.14
N LYS A 332 3.18 18.59 0.98
CA LYS A 332 3.05 19.21 2.31
C LYS A 332 4.16 20.22 2.63
N GLY A 333 5.03 20.53 1.66
CA GLY A 333 6.04 21.59 1.76
C GLY A 333 7.43 21.12 2.19
N ALA A 334 7.72 19.82 2.16
CA ALA A 334 9.06 19.33 2.47
C ALA A 334 10.08 19.63 1.35
N THR A 335 11.29 19.98 1.75
CA THR A 335 12.45 19.98 0.84
C THR A 335 13.06 18.60 0.85
N ILE A 336 12.96 17.88 -0.28
CA ILE A 336 13.47 16.52 -0.40
C ILE A 336 14.91 16.57 -0.92
N GLU A 337 15.82 15.96 -0.17
CA GLU A 337 17.25 15.88 -0.45
C GLU A 337 17.67 14.44 -0.71
N LEU A 338 18.55 14.26 -1.70
CA LEU A 338 19.18 12.96 -1.98
C LEU A 338 20.01 12.47 -0.79
N PRO A 339 20.29 11.15 -0.70
CA PRO A 339 21.19 10.65 0.32
C PRO A 339 22.52 11.41 0.31
N CYS A 340 23.04 11.75 1.50
CA CYS A 340 24.26 12.53 1.68
C CYS A 340 25.09 11.92 2.80
N VAL A 341 26.40 11.69 2.56
CA VAL A 341 27.28 11.08 3.56
C VAL A 341 27.32 11.87 4.87
N ASN A 342 27.13 13.20 4.80
CA ASN A 342 27.15 14.07 5.99
C ASN A 342 25.80 14.20 6.71
N ASN A 343 24.67 14.06 6.00
CA ASN A 343 23.35 14.39 6.56
C ASN A 343 22.40 13.19 6.68
N SER A 344 22.53 12.18 5.81
CA SER A 344 21.66 11.00 5.78
C SER A 344 22.12 9.91 6.74
N ASN A 345 21.17 9.11 7.22
CA ASN A 345 21.43 7.91 7.99
C ASN A 345 21.07 6.66 7.17
N ASN A 346 21.10 5.49 7.79
CA ASN A 346 20.51 4.29 7.19
C ASN A 346 19.05 4.55 6.80
N ALA A 347 18.25 4.99 7.78
CA ALA A 347 16.88 5.43 7.58
C ALA A 347 16.81 6.91 7.12
N THR A 348 15.70 7.28 6.49
CA THR A 348 15.39 8.67 6.11
C THR A 348 15.25 9.53 7.37
N ARG A 349 15.83 10.73 7.34
CA ARG A 349 15.84 11.67 8.46
C ARG A 349 15.25 13.01 8.04
N ILE A 350 14.57 13.66 8.98
CA ILE A 350 14.09 15.04 8.85
C ILE A 350 14.86 15.99 9.77
N THR A 351 15.05 17.23 9.34
CA THR A 351 15.53 18.33 10.16
C THR A 351 14.79 19.60 9.76
N GLY A 352 13.94 20.10 10.66
CA GLY A 352 12.97 21.15 10.32
C GLY A 352 12.00 20.64 9.25
N THR A 353 12.08 21.20 8.05
CA THR A 353 11.27 20.81 6.88
C THR A 353 12.07 20.07 5.80
N THR A 354 13.38 19.89 6.00
CA THR A 354 14.26 19.22 5.03
C THR A 354 14.34 17.73 5.35
N ILE A 355 14.03 16.90 4.37
CA ILE A 355 14.05 15.43 4.47
C ILE A 355 15.22 14.91 3.64
N TYR A 356 16.20 14.31 4.31
CA TYR A 356 17.31 13.60 3.69
C TYR A 356 16.94 12.13 3.55
N LEU A 357 16.84 11.64 2.31
CA LEU A 357 16.56 10.24 2.05
C LEU A 357 17.64 9.33 2.67
N GLY A 358 17.20 8.21 3.22
CA GLY A 358 18.05 7.20 3.84
C GLY A 358 18.82 6.37 2.82
N PHE A 359 20.02 5.93 3.20
CA PHE A 359 20.84 5.06 2.35
C PHE A 359 20.21 3.69 2.08
N VAL A 360 19.30 3.23 2.95
CA VAL A 360 18.57 1.95 2.78
C VAL A 360 17.73 1.88 1.51
N HIS A 361 17.40 3.03 0.91
CA HIS A 361 16.63 3.10 -0.33
C HIS A 361 17.50 2.99 -1.60
N VAL A 362 18.83 3.00 -1.47
CA VAL A 362 19.76 2.97 -2.60
C VAL A 362 19.97 1.53 -3.06
N GLN A 363 19.68 1.25 -4.32
CA GLN A 363 19.89 -0.07 -4.91
C GLN A 363 21.38 -0.44 -4.92
N ASN A 364 21.67 -1.70 -4.59
CA ASN A 364 23.02 -2.29 -4.57
C ASN A 364 24.02 -1.67 -3.57
N LEU A 365 23.56 -0.76 -2.70
CA LEU A 365 24.39 -0.25 -1.60
C LEU A 365 24.35 -1.23 -0.43
N GLU A 366 25.53 -1.62 0.07
CA GLU A 366 25.65 -2.64 1.10
C GLU A 366 25.36 -2.11 2.50
N GLN A 367 24.61 -2.87 3.30
CA GLN A 367 24.28 -2.48 4.68
C GLN A 367 25.53 -2.29 5.56
N THR A 368 26.57 -3.09 5.34
CA THR A 368 27.88 -2.97 6.00
C THR A 368 28.51 -1.60 5.72
N THR A 369 28.57 -1.19 4.45
CA THR A 369 29.07 0.11 4.02
C THR A 369 28.26 1.25 4.63
N ILE A 370 26.92 1.16 4.64
CA ILE A 370 26.07 2.18 5.27
C ILE A 370 26.39 2.34 6.76
N ASN A 371 26.51 1.23 7.48
CA ASN A 371 26.79 1.24 8.92
C ASN A 371 28.19 1.84 9.21
N LEU A 372 29.19 1.52 8.40
CA LEU A 372 30.53 2.11 8.47
C LEU A 372 30.50 3.64 8.29
N ILE A 373 29.83 4.14 7.24
CA ILE A 373 29.71 5.59 6.98
C ILE A 373 29.07 6.32 8.17
N VAL A 374 27.96 5.81 8.69
CA VAL A 374 27.23 6.48 9.76
C VAL A 374 28.00 6.43 11.08
N SER A 375 28.53 5.26 11.45
CA SER A 375 29.30 5.10 12.69
C SER A 375 30.56 5.95 12.71
N GLU A 376 31.32 5.94 11.62
CA GLU A 376 32.56 6.69 11.50
C GLU A 376 32.30 8.20 11.59
N ARG A 377 31.28 8.71 10.87
CA ARG A 377 30.86 10.11 10.96
C ARG A 377 30.43 10.51 12.38
N ASN A 378 29.70 9.64 13.08
CA ASN A 378 29.24 9.94 14.44
C ASN A 378 30.42 10.00 15.43
N CYS A 379 31.48 9.23 15.21
CA CYS A 379 32.67 9.22 16.08
C CYS A 379 33.64 10.38 15.78
N HIS A 380 33.86 10.73 14.51
CA HIS A 380 34.93 11.69 14.13
C HIS A 380 34.41 12.95 13.43
N GLY A 381 33.09 13.13 13.34
CA GLY A 381 32.45 14.32 12.76
C GLY A 381 32.25 14.24 11.23
N PRO A 382 31.75 15.32 10.61
CA PRO A 382 31.42 15.33 9.17
C PRO A 382 32.65 15.17 8.28
N TYR A 383 32.44 14.60 7.10
CA TYR A 383 33.43 14.49 6.03
C TYR A 383 33.70 15.83 5.38
N ARG A 384 34.98 16.12 5.11
CA ARG A 384 35.41 17.40 4.51
C ARG A 384 35.62 17.31 3.00
N SER A 385 35.95 16.14 2.48
CA SER A 385 36.20 15.90 1.05
C SER A 385 36.04 14.43 0.71
N LEU A 386 36.11 14.08 -0.58
CA LEU A 386 36.16 12.69 -1.03
C LEU A 386 37.41 11.97 -0.49
N ALA A 387 38.56 12.63 -0.50
CA ALA A 387 39.80 12.08 0.05
C ALA A 387 39.67 11.74 1.55
N ASP A 388 39.14 12.67 2.35
CA ASP A 388 38.89 12.48 3.79
C ASP A 388 37.96 11.30 4.03
N PHE A 389 36.90 11.16 3.23
CA PHE A 389 36.00 10.01 3.28
C PHE A 389 36.71 8.69 2.99
N THR A 390 37.49 8.60 1.91
CA THR A 390 38.18 7.35 1.51
C THR A 390 39.31 6.95 2.45
N GLU A 391 39.89 7.89 3.21
CA GLU A 391 40.90 7.59 4.23
C GLU A 391 40.26 7.04 5.52
N ARG A 392 39.06 7.55 5.86
CA ARG A 392 38.34 7.18 7.09
C ARG A 392 37.48 5.93 6.93
N VAL A 393 36.92 5.70 5.74
CA VAL A 393 35.98 4.62 5.46
C VAL A 393 36.57 3.65 4.42
N PRO A 394 36.81 2.37 4.78
CA PRO A 394 37.26 1.36 3.83
C PRO A 394 36.11 0.96 2.91
N VAL A 395 35.94 1.68 1.80
CA VAL A 395 34.86 1.48 0.83
C VAL A 395 35.37 0.81 -0.44
N ALA A 396 34.62 -0.17 -0.95
CA ALA A 396 34.90 -0.77 -2.25
C ALA A 396 34.65 0.24 -3.39
N LYS A 397 35.35 0.04 -4.52
CA LYS A 397 35.25 0.95 -5.67
C LYS A 397 33.81 1.06 -6.18
N GLU A 398 33.13 -0.07 -6.29
CA GLU A 398 31.77 -0.18 -6.78
C GLU A 398 30.80 0.60 -5.88
N GLN A 399 30.91 0.43 -4.56
CA GLN A 399 30.12 1.14 -3.55
C GLN A 399 30.37 2.66 -3.60
N LEU A 400 31.63 3.08 -3.78
CA LEU A 400 31.97 4.50 -3.92
C LEU A 400 31.39 5.12 -5.18
N VAL A 401 31.42 4.39 -6.31
CA VAL A 401 30.81 4.84 -7.58
C VAL A 401 29.30 5.04 -7.42
N LEU A 402 28.59 4.14 -6.72
CA LEU A 402 27.16 4.31 -6.44
C LEU A 402 26.89 5.61 -5.66
N LEU A 403 27.67 5.87 -4.60
CA LEU A 403 27.53 7.09 -3.78
C LEU A 403 27.80 8.37 -4.57
N ILE A 404 28.80 8.36 -5.46
CA ILE A 404 29.12 9.52 -6.31
C ILE A 404 28.03 9.74 -7.37
N ARG A 405 27.58 8.68 -8.06
CA ARG A 405 26.50 8.74 -9.05
C ARG A 405 25.20 9.27 -8.45
N LEU A 406 24.91 8.92 -7.20
CA LEU A 406 23.75 9.43 -6.47
C LEU A 406 23.88 10.90 -6.02
N GLY A 407 25.09 11.49 -6.07
CA GLY A 407 25.33 12.85 -5.56
C GLY A 407 25.50 12.92 -4.04
N ALA A 408 25.93 11.84 -3.38
CA ALA A 408 26.12 11.82 -1.93
C ALA A 408 27.24 12.75 -1.45
N PHE A 409 28.15 13.15 -2.34
CA PHE A 409 29.29 14.05 -2.10
C PHE A 409 29.05 15.49 -2.58
N ARG A 410 27.81 15.88 -2.91
CA ARG A 410 27.49 17.24 -3.42
C ARG A 410 27.97 18.39 -2.53
N PHE A 411 28.19 18.14 -1.24
CA PHE A 411 28.73 19.11 -0.30
C PHE A 411 30.16 19.60 -0.65
N THR A 412 30.90 18.87 -1.50
CA THR A 412 32.24 19.28 -1.95
C THR A 412 32.19 20.38 -3.02
N GLY A 413 31.02 20.62 -3.63
CA GLY A 413 30.87 21.55 -4.75
C GLY A 413 31.53 21.09 -6.06
N GLN A 414 31.99 19.83 -6.12
CA GLN A 414 32.61 19.26 -7.32
C GLN A 414 31.58 18.49 -8.15
N GLU A 415 31.76 18.52 -9.48
CA GLU A 415 30.97 17.72 -10.42
C GLU A 415 31.20 16.22 -10.23
N LYS A 416 30.17 15.41 -10.55
CA LYS A 416 30.23 13.94 -10.42
C LYS A 416 31.37 13.33 -11.21
N SER A 417 31.62 13.83 -12.41
CA SER A 417 32.71 13.37 -13.28
C SER A 417 34.07 13.57 -12.63
N ASN A 418 34.32 14.72 -12.01
CA ASN A 418 35.55 15.02 -11.28
C ASN A 418 35.74 14.08 -10.09
N LEU A 419 34.67 13.85 -9.33
CA LEU A 419 34.68 12.93 -8.19
C LEU A 419 34.94 11.47 -8.61
N LEU A 420 34.37 11.02 -9.73
CA LEU A 420 34.60 9.67 -10.27
C LEU A 420 36.07 9.47 -10.69
N TRP A 421 36.67 10.48 -11.32
CA TRP A 421 38.09 10.45 -11.66
C TRP A 421 38.97 10.45 -10.40
N GLU A 422 38.69 11.32 -9.44
CA GLU A 422 39.41 11.40 -8.16
C GLU A 422 39.33 10.06 -7.41
N ALA A 423 38.15 9.45 -7.33
CA ALA A 423 37.94 8.13 -6.73
C ALA A 423 38.82 7.05 -7.36
N HIS A 424 39.00 7.07 -8.69
CA HIS A 424 39.85 6.09 -9.37
C HIS A 424 41.34 6.23 -9.01
N PHE A 425 41.82 7.45 -8.77
CA PHE A 425 43.20 7.69 -8.32
C PHE A 425 43.41 7.37 -6.85
N LEU A 426 42.43 7.67 -6.00
CA LEU A 426 42.50 7.42 -4.56
C LEU A 426 42.52 5.91 -4.26
N LEU A 427 41.69 5.13 -4.96
CA LEU A 427 41.58 3.68 -4.75
C LEU A 427 42.71 2.86 -5.41
N LYS A 428 43.51 3.45 -6.30
CA LYS A 428 44.73 2.80 -6.86
C LYS A 428 45.88 2.72 -5.87
N LYS A 429 45.84 3.49 -4.78
CA LYS A 429 46.83 3.33 -3.71
C LYS A 429 46.46 2.07 -2.91
N PRO A 430 47.38 1.11 -2.71
CA PRO A 430 47.09 -0.04 -1.88
C PRO A 430 46.63 0.45 -0.51
N ALA A 431 45.53 -0.11 -0.01
CA ALA A 431 45.03 0.16 1.33
C ALA A 431 46.19 -0.05 2.30
N LYS A 432 46.75 1.05 2.81
CA LYS A 432 47.72 0.96 3.89
C LYS A 432 46.96 0.31 5.03
N THR A 433 47.44 -0.86 5.44
CA THR A 433 47.01 -1.55 6.65
C THR A 433 46.90 -0.50 7.75
N ALA A 434 45.77 -0.49 8.46
CA ALA A 434 45.43 0.51 9.45
C ALA A 434 46.49 0.56 10.57
N THR A 435 47.53 1.36 10.39
CA THR A 435 48.50 1.69 11.42
C THR A 435 49.00 3.12 11.19
N SER A 436 48.65 3.97 12.16
CA SER A 436 49.04 5.37 12.38
C SER A 436 48.05 6.42 11.87
N PHE A 437 47.44 7.14 12.85
CA PHE A 437 46.94 8.48 12.65
C PHE A 437 48.11 9.33 12.15
N ALA A 438 48.04 9.83 10.92
CA ALA A 438 49.05 10.72 10.39
C ALA A 438 49.08 12.01 11.22
N LEU A 439 50.23 12.33 11.83
CA LEU A 439 50.43 13.55 12.61
C LEU A 439 50.26 14.83 11.75
N PHE A 440 50.42 14.69 10.44
CA PHE A 440 50.26 15.74 9.44
C PHE A 440 49.40 15.23 8.28
N GLN A 441 48.32 15.95 7.96
CA GLN A 441 47.50 15.66 6.77
C GLN A 441 48.26 16.14 5.53
N ALA A 442 48.63 15.21 4.66
CA ALA A 442 49.20 15.57 3.36
C ALA A 442 48.11 16.24 2.51
N PRO A 443 48.38 17.41 1.90
CA PRO A 443 47.38 18.08 1.07
C PRO A 443 47.02 17.18 -0.12
N ALA A 444 45.71 17.00 -0.35
CA ALA A 444 45.21 16.24 -1.48
C ALA A 444 45.72 16.85 -2.80
N LYS A 445 46.29 16.02 -3.69
CA LYS A 445 46.70 16.46 -5.02
C LYS A 445 45.45 16.89 -5.79
N LYS A 446 45.38 18.17 -6.16
CA LYS A 446 44.30 18.70 -7.01
C LYS A 446 44.64 18.42 -8.47
N PHE A 447 43.74 17.73 -9.16
CA PHE A 447 43.81 17.53 -10.61
C PHE A 447 42.83 18.50 -11.29
N SER A 448 43.25 19.15 -12.37
CA SER A 448 42.36 19.98 -13.20
C SER A 448 41.89 19.17 -14.41
N LEU A 449 40.61 18.84 -14.44
CA LEU A 449 39.95 18.22 -15.60
C LEU A 449 39.37 19.32 -16.50
N PRO A 450 39.22 19.07 -17.81
CA PRO A 450 38.44 19.95 -18.68
C PRO A 450 37.00 20.02 -18.19
N GLN A 451 36.34 21.17 -18.40
CA GLN A 451 34.95 21.36 -18.01
C GLN A 451 34.06 20.44 -18.86
N LEU A 452 33.57 19.36 -18.25
CA LEU A 452 32.60 18.46 -18.86
C LEU A 452 31.22 19.10 -18.73
N GLN A 453 30.43 19.07 -19.81
CA GLN A 453 29.04 19.53 -19.76
C GLN A 453 28.25 18.56 -18.89
N HIS A 454 27.60 19.08 -17.86
CA HIS A 454 26.77 18.32 -16.92
C HIS A 454 25.31 18.75 -17.09
N GLU A 455 24.42 17.80 -17.37
CA GLU A 455 22.99 18.07 -17.50
C GLU A 455 22.22 17.47 -16.32
N LYS A 456 21.28 18.24 -15.75
CA LYS A 456 20.38 17.75 -14.68
C LYS A 456 19.56 16.52 -15.09
N LEU A 457 19.34 16.32 -16.39
CA LEU A 457 18.65 15.15 -16.92
C LEU A 457 19.44 13.86 -16.66
N GLU A 458 20.77 13.92 -16.71
CA GLU A 458 21.64 12.79 -16.39
C GLU A 458 21.50 12.38 -14.92
N ASP A 459 21.47 13.37 -14.02
CA ASP A 459 21.27 13.13 -12.60
C ASP A 459 19.95 12.43 -12.33
N ALA A 460 18.87 12.87 -12.98
CA ALA A 460 17.56 12.28 -12.84
C ALA A 460 17.52 10.81 -13.31
N TYR A 461 18.25 10.47 -14.36
CA TYR A 461 18.38 9.08 -14.81
C TYR A 461 19.16 8.21 -13.83
N ASP A 462 20.29 8.70 -13.30
CA ASP A 462 21.04 8.00 -12.25
C ASP A 462 20.16 7.80 -10.99
N GLU A 463 19.36 8.80 -10.61
CA GLU A 463 18.43 8.72 -9.49
C GLU A 463 17.30 7.71 -9.72
N ILE A 464 16.75 7.62 -10.94
CA ILE A 464 15.75 6.60 -11.26
C ILE A 464 16.35 5.20 -11.19
N GLU A 465 17.58 5.01 -11.65
CA GLU A 465 18.26 3.71 -11.55
C GLU A 465 18.52 3.33 -10.08
N LEU A 466 19.02 4.27 -9.27
CA LEU A 466 19.50 3.99 -7.92
C LEU A 466 18.41 4.08 -6.84
N LEU A 467 17.39 4.92 -7.01
CA LEU A 467 16.30 5.14 -6.05
C LEU A 467 14.91 4.74 -6.59
N GLY A 468 14.76 4.58 -7.91
CA GLY A 468 13.47 4.32 -8.56
C GLY A 468 12.65 5.59 -8.90
N PHE A 469 13.13 6.78 -8.56
CA PHE A 469 12.46 8.05 -8.89
C PHE A 469 13.42 9.25 -8.84
N PRO A 470 13.15 10.31 -9.62
CA PRO A 470 13.99 11.51 -9.59
C PRO A 470 13.63 12.43 -8.43
N VAL A 471 14.66 13.05 -7.85
CA VAL A 471 14.59 14.10 -6.83
C VAL A 471 15.07 15.43 -7.41
N SER A 472 16.14 15.42 -8.23
CA SER A 472 16.76 16.64 -8.78
C SER A 472 15.90 17.38 -9.79
N MET A 473 14.92 16.69 -10.40
CA MET A 473 13.93 17.31 -11.27
C MET A 473 12.57 16.66 -11.13
N ASN A 474 11.52 17.38 -11.54
CA ASN A 474 10.20 16.79 -11.63
C ASN A 474 10.17 15.78 -12.78
N ILE A 475 9.64 14.58 -12.53
CA ILE A 475 9.53 13.52 -13.54
C ILE A 475 8.72 13.95 -14.77
N PHE A 476 7.75 14.86 -14.62
CA PHE A 476 7.01 15.40 -15.76
C PHE A 476 7.88 16.27 -16.68
N ASP A 477 8.96 16.87 -16.15
CA ASP A 477 9.90 17.68 -16.91
C ASP A 477 10.94 16.84 -17.66
N MET A 478 10.98 15.52 -17.42
CA MET A 478 11.76 14.58 -18.22
C MET A 478 11.09 14.21 -19.54
N LEU A 479 9.84 14.61 -19.77
CA LEU A 479 9.11 14.31 -20.99
C LEU A 479 9.60 15.13 -22.18
N GLN A 480 9.56 14.55 -23.38
CA GLN A 480 9.88 15.27 -24.63
C GLN A 480 8.89 16.41 -24.92
N THR A 481 7.69 16.37 -24.34
CA THR A 481 6.68 17.40 -24.51
C THR A 481 6.59 18.31 -23.29
N SER A 482 6.33 19.60 -23.52
CA SER A 482 5.98 20.56 -22.47
C SER A 482 4.52 20.50 -22.05
N PHE A 483 3.69 19.69 -22.73
CA PHE A 483 2.28 19.54 -22.38
C PHE A 483 2.15 18.91 -20.98
N ARG A 484 1.26 19.47 -20.16
CA ARG A 484 1.02 18.99 -18.79
C ARG A 484 -0.43 18.59 -18.53
N GLY A 485 -1.27 18.49 -19.55
CA GLY A 485 -2.72 18.28 -19.40
C GLY A 485 -3.49 19.58 -19.54
N GLU A 486 -4.73 19.48 -20.02
CA GLU A 486 -5.69 20.59 -20.11
C GLU A 486 -6.22 20.99 -18.74
N ILE A 487 -6.40 19.99 -17.86
CA ILE A 487 -6.90 20.17 -16.51
C ILE A 487 -6.04 19.42 -15.49
N ARG A 488 -6.18 19.82 -14.23
CA ARG A 488 -5.57 19.19 -13.05
C ARG A 488 -6.59 18.37 -12.29
N ALA A 489 -6.13 17.42 -11.47
CA ALA A 489 -6.99 16.54 -10.68
C ALA A 489 -7.97 17.33 -9.81
N LYS A 490 -7.52 18.44 -9.18
CA LYS A 490 -8.38 19.33 -8.37
C LYS A 490 -9.57 19.92 -9.13
N ASN A 491 -9.47 20.06 -10.45
CA ASN A 491 -10.48 20.70 -11.28
C ASN A 491 -11.43 19.70 -11.95
N LEU A 492 -11.30 18.39 -11.70
CA LEU A 492 -12.14 17.38 -12.35
C LEU A 492 -13.65 17.65 -12.19
N MET A 493 -14.09 17.97 -10.98
CA MET A 493 -15.51 18.26 -10.70
C MET A 493 -16.08 19.45 -11.49
N HIS A 494 -15.25 20.40 -11.95
CA HIS A 494 -15.71 21.52 -12.77
C HIS A 494 -15.93 21.16 -14.24
N HIS A 495 -15.51 19.97 -14.67
CA HIS A 495 -15.54 19.51 -16.06
C HIS A 495 -16.43 18.27 -16.25
N LEU A 496 -17.40 18.05 -15.36
CA LEU A 496 -18.34 16.93 -15.44
C LEU A 496 -19.01 16.83 -16.82
N GLY A 497 -19.04 15.61 -17.36
CA GLY A 497 -19.61 15.31 -18.66
C GLY A 497 -18.75 15.74 -19.86
N LYS A 498 -17.70 16.53 -19.66
CA LYS A 498 -16.79 16.98 -20.73
C LYS A 498 -15.68 15.97 -20.99
N LYS A 499 -15.19 15.94 -22.23
CA LYS A 499 -13.98 15.21 -22.59
C LYS A 499 -12.76 16.09 -22.35
N VAL A 500 -11.74 15.54 -21.71
CA VAL A 500 -10.54 16.26 -21.31
C VAL A 500 -9.30 15.41 -21.51
N ARG A 501 -8.16 16.06 -21.76
CA ARG A 501 -6.83 15.43 -21.78
C ARG A 501 -6.10 15.71 -20.48
N MET A 502 -5.75 14.66 -19.76
CA MET A 502 -4.98 14.73 -18.53
C MET A 502 -3.66 13.99 -18.67
N LEU A 503 -2.66 14.45 -17.91
CA LEU A 503 -1.35 13.83 -17.84
C LEU A 503 -1.14 13.33 -16.40
N GLY A 504 -0.72 12.08 -16.25
CA GLY A 504 -0.48 11.52 -14.93
C GLY A 504 0.61 10.44 -14.92
N ARG A 505 1.39 10.41 -13.83
CA ARG A 505 2.28 9.29 -13.50
C ARG A 505 1.44 8.17 -12.92
N LEU A 506 1.60 6.97 -13.48
CA LEU A 506 0.91 5.78 -12.99
C LEU A 506 1.35 5.46 -11.56
N VAL A 507 0.38 5.19 -10.68
CA VAL A 507 0.63 4.79 -9.28
C VAL A 507 0.34 3.32 -9.08
N THR A 508 -0.86 2.88 -9.47
CA THR A 508 -1.30 1.50 -9.32
C THR A 508 -2.41 1.16 -10.30
N ILE A 509 -2.57 -0.12 -10.60
CA ILE A 509 -3.61 -0.67 -11.45
C ILE A 509 -4.35 -1.75 -10.65
N LYS A 510 -5.67 -1.66 -10.62
CA LYS A 510 -6.54 -2.74 -10.15
C LYS A 510 -7.15 -3.46 -11.33
N TYR A 511 -6.81 -4.74 -11.45
CA TYR A 511 -7.31 -5.65 -12.48
C TYR A 511 -8.65 -6.23 -12.06
N VAL A 512 -9.68 -6.06 -12.89
CA VAL A 512 -11.05 -6.51 -12.60
C VAL A 512 -11.65 -7.16 -13.85
N ARG A 513 -12.58 -8.09 -13.67
CA ARG A 513 -13.40 -8.64 -14.75
C ARG A 513 -14.83 -8.13 -14.65
N THR A 514 -15.42 -7.79 -15.79
CA THR A 514 -16.83 -7.39 -15.89
C THR A 514 -17.75 -8.60 -15.63
N VAL A 515 -19.06 -8.34 -15.53
CA VAL A 515 -20.08 -9.42 -15.44
C VAL A 515 -20.01 -10.34 -16.67
N LYS A 516 -19.64 -9.79 -17.84
CA LYS A 516 -19.41 -10.55 -19.08
C LYS A 516 -18.04 -11.25 -19.14
N LYS A 517 -17.29 -11.27 -18.01
CA LYS A 517 -15.93 -11.83 -17.87
C LYS A 517 -14.85 -11.14 -18.71
N GLU A 518 -15.10 -9.94 -19.24
CA GLU A 518 -14.11 -9.16 -19.99
C GLU A 518 -13.19 -8.38 -19.04
N ILE A 519 -11.94 -8.13 -19.46
CA ILE A 519 -10.94 -7.44 -18.66
C ILE A 519 -11.22 -5.93 -18.62
N MET A 520 -11.23 -5.36 -17.42
CA MET A 520 -11.39 -3.93 -17.14
C MET A 520 -10.37 -3.52 -16.08
N HIS A 521 -9.79 -2.33 -16.19
CA HIS A 521 -8.84 -1.83 -15.21
C HIS A 521 -9.33 -0.54 -14.54
N PHE A 522 -9.04 -0.41 -13.25
CA PHE A 522 -9.05 0.89 -12.57
C PHE A 522 -7.61 1.37 -12.43
N GLY A 523 -7.31 2.54 -12.97
CA GLY A 523 -6.00 3.18 -12.85
C GLY A 523 -6.05 4.28 -11.82
N THR A 524 -4.99 4.41 -11.04
CA THR A 524 -4.78 5.55 -10.14
C THR A 524 -3.50 6.25 -10.57
N PHE A 525 -3.58 7.57 -10.70
CA PHE A 525 -2.50 8.40 -11.21
C PHE A 525 -2.26 9.59 -10.28
N ILE A 526 -1.04 10.13 -10.34
CA ILE A 526 -0.70 11.44 -9.78
C ILE A 526 -0.47 12.42 -10.94
N ASP A 527 -1.09 13.59 -10.91
CA ASP A 527 -0.87 14.64 -11.91
C ASP A 527 0.41 15.46 -11.64
N SER A 528 0.71 16.45 -12.49
CA SER A 528 1.92 17.26 -12.31
C SER A 528 1.90 18.19 -11.10
N THR A 529 0.77 18.32 -10.41
CA THR A 529 0.65 19.05 -9.14
C THR A 529 0.82 18.12 -7.93
N GLY A 530 1.04 16.83 -8.17
CA GLY A 530 1.20 15.80 -7.14
C GLY A 530 -0.12 15.18 -6.67
N GLU A 531 -1.25 15.57 -7.27
CA GLU A 531 -2.59 15.22 -6.80
C GLU A 531 -3.10 13.94 -7.46
N PHE A 532 -3.82 13.13 -6.69
CA PHE A 532 -4.41 11.89 -7.17
C PHE A 532 -5.62 12.12 -8.06
N PHE A 533 -5.72 11.33 -9.13
CA PHE A 533 -6.96 11.13 -9.87
C PHE A 533 -7.11 9.67 -10.31
N ASP A 534 -8.36 9.23 -10.42
CA ASP A 534 -8.71 7.84 -10.73
C ASP A 534 -9.36 7.74 -12.11
N THR A 535 -9.08 6.62 -12.78
CA THR A 535 -9.51 6.37 -14.16
C THR A 535 -10.16 4.99 -14.28
N VAL A 536 -11.09 4.87 -15.22
CA VAL A 536 -11.78 3.63 -15.56
C VAL A 536 -11.46 3.27 -17.00
N HIS A 537 -10.91 2.07 -17.21
CA HIS A 537 -10.52 1.56 -18.52
C HIS A 537 -11.41 0.38 -18.88
N PHE A 538 -12.47 0.65 -19.64
CA PHE A 538 -13.38 -0.36 -20.14
C PHE A 538 -12.71 -1.29 -21.18
N PRO A 539 -13.21 -2.53 -21.37
CA PRO A 539 -12.60 -3.50 -22.27
C PRO A 539 -12.30 -2.97 -23.68
N GLN A 540 -13.21 -2.17 -24.25
CA GLN A 540 -13.04 -1.61 -25.60
C GLN A 540 -11.89 -0.62 -25.71
N SER A 541 -11.70 0.24 -24.70
CA SER A 541 -10.57 1.18 -24.67
C SER A 541 -9.27 0.42 -24.40
N LEU A 542 -9.30 -0.51 -23.45
CA LEU A 542 -8.12 -1.23 -23.00
C LEU A 542 -7.51 -2.14 -24.08
N LYS A 543 -8.34 -2.77 -24.92
CA LYS A 543 -7.88 -3.57 -26.08
C LYS A 543 -7.04 -2.74 -27.05
N ASN A 544 -7.46 -1.50 -27.33
CA ASN A 544 -6.78 -0.62 -28.28
C ASN A 544 -5.62 0.16 -27.64
N TYR A 545 -5.75 0.48 -26.36
CA TYR A 545 -4.81 1.31 -25.62
C TYR A 545 -4.48 0.64 -24.27
N PRO A 546 -3.67 -0.44 -24.25
CA PRO A 546 -3.28 -1.12 -23.02
C PRO A 546 -2.19 -0.36 -22.26
N PHE A 547 -2.05 -0.67 -20.96
CA PHE A 547 -0.93 -0.17 -20.15
C PHE A 547 0.39 -0.75 -20.64
N ARG A 548 1.46 0.07 -20.66
CA ARG A 548 2.81 -0.28 -21.13
C ARG A 548 3.85 -0.13 -20.00
N GLY A 549 3.54 -0.68 -18.84
CA GLY A 549 4.38 -0.64 -17.63
C GLY A 549 4.35 0.70 -16.89
N ASP A 550 5.28 0.90 -15.95
CA ASP A 550 5.38 2.15 -15.17
C ASP A 550 5.76 3.34 -16.07
N GLY A 551 5.29 4.53 -15.73
CA GLY A 551 5.61 5.77 -16.43
C GLY A 551 4.49 6.80 -16.44
N ILE A 552 4.64 7.82 -17.29
CA ILE A 552 3.68 8.90 -17.45
C ILE A 552 2.79 8.64 -18.67
N TYR A 553 1.48 8.81 -18.48
CA TYR A 553 0.47 8.58 -19.50
C TYR A 553 -0.26 9.88 -19.82
N LEU A 554 -0.46 10.12 -21.12
CA LEU A 554 -1.44 11.05 -21.64
C LEU A 554 -2.77 10.31 -21.80
N ILE A 555 -3.81 10.83 -21.17
CA ILE A 555 -5.09 10.16 -21.03
C ILE A 555 -6.18 11.08 -21.55
N LEU A 556 -6.92 10.63 -22.55
CA LEU A 556 -8.13 11.28 -23.05
C LEU A 556 -9.34 10.51 -22.54
N GLY A 557 -10.25 11.20 -21.87
CA GLY A 557 -11.45 10.56 -21.36
C GLY A 557 -12.56 11.55 -21.01
N LYS A 558 -13.73 11.02 -20.68
CA LYS A 558 -14.88 11.77 -20.21
C LYS A 558 -14.88 11.82 -18.69
N VAL A 559 -15.05 13.01 -18.12
CA VAL A 559 -15.18 13.15 -16.67
C VAL A 559 -16.56 12.69 -16.23
N VAL A 560 -16.61 11.75 -15.30
CA VAL A 560 -17.83 11.23 -14.68
C VAL A 560 -17.75 11.35 -13.17
N GLU A 561 -18.90 11.24 -12.51
CA GLU A 561 -19.02 11.32 -11.06
C GLU A 561 -19.90 10.18 -10.54
N GLU A 562 -19.55 9.66 -9.38
CA GLU A 562 -20.43 8.81 -8.59
C GLU A 562 -20.40 9.28 -7.12
N PHE A 563 -21.55 9.73 -6.58
CA PHE A 563 -21.70 10.24 -5.20
C PHE A 563 -20.66 11.32 -4.80
N GLY A 564 -20.42 12.32 -5.64
CA GLY A 564 -19.46 13.41 -5.38
C GLY A 564 -17.99 13.04 -5.61
N PHE A 565 -17.71 11.82 -6.08
CA PHE A 565 -16.36 11.36 -6.40
C PHE A 565 -16.13 11.38 -7.92
N PRO A 566 -15.21 12.23 -8.43
CA PRO A 566 -14.92 12.28 -9.85
C PRO A 566 -13.97 11.17 -10.29
N SER A 567 -14.15 10.68 -11.52
CA SER A 567 -13.21 9.80 -12.21
C SER A 567 -13.22 10.06 -13.71
N LEU A 568 -12.18 9.58 -14.41
CA LEU A 568 -12.08 9.70 -15.86
C LEU A 568 -12.38 8.37 -16.56
N GLU A 569 -13.45 8.31 -17.34
CA GLU A 569 -13.71 7.18 -18.24
C GLU A 569 -12.82 7.30 -19.47
N VAL A 570 -11.85 6.40 -19.60
CA VAL A 570 -10.79 6.53 -20.60
C VAL A 570 -11.27 6.07 -21.97
N GLU A 571 -11.08 6.93 -22.96
CA GLU A 571 -11.30 6.61 -24.37
C GLU A 571 -10.00 6.20 -25.04
N LYS A 572 -8.93 6.98 -24.82
CA LYS A 572 -7.59 6.74 -25.37
C LYS A 572 -6.54 7.01 -24.32
N MET A 573 -5.45 6.25 -24.35
CA MET A 573 -4.26 6.57 -23.58
C MET A 573 -2.98 6.21 -24.32
N ALA A 574 -1.90 6.93 -24.01
CA ALA A 574 -0.58 6.64 -24.53
C ALA A 574 0.47 6.93 -23.44
N LYS A 575 1.43 6.00 -23.28
CA LYS A 575 2.63 6.25 -22.50
C LYS A 575 3.50 7.26 -23.25
N LEU A 576 3.91 8.33 -22.59
CA LEU A 576 4.74 9.35 -23.20
C LEU A 576 6.24 9.00 -23.07
N PRO A 577 7.05 9.29 -24.10
CA PRO A 577 8.49 9.07 -24.04
C PRO A 577 9.19 10.14 -23.20
N TYR A 578 10.21 9.73 -22.46
CA TYR A 578 11.17 10.63 -21.83
C TYR A 578 12.18 11.14 -22.88
N MET A 579 12.80 12.29 -22.60
CA MET A 579 13.97 12.77 -23.36
C MET A 579 15.08 11.72 -23.27
N PRO A 580 15.77 11.38 -24.37
CA PRO A 580 16.81 10.35 -24.35
C PRO A 580 17.87 10.69 -23.30
N SER A 581 18.40 9.66 -22.64
CA SER A 581 19.51 9.84 -21.71
C SER A 581 20.71 10.39 -22.49
N PRO A 582 21.40 11.44 -21.99
CA PRO A 582 22.64 11.92 -22.61
C PRO A 582 23.75 10.87 -22.72
N LYS A 583 23.63 9.75 -21.98
CA LYS A 583 24.58 8.61 -22.00
C LYS A 583 24.23 7.51 -23.03
N ALA A 584 23.05 7.56 -23.65
CA ALA A 584 22.49 6.47 -24.46
C ALA A 584 22.91 6.51 -25.93
#